data_AF-A0AAP0BDY7-F1
#
_entry.id   AF-A0AAP0BDY7-F1
#
_cell.length_a   1.000
_cell.length_b   1.000
_cell.length_c   1.000
_cell.angle_alpha   90.00
_cell.angle_beta   90.00
_cell.angle_gamma   90.00
#
_symmetry.space_group_name_H-M   'P 1'
#
loop_
_entity.id
_entity.type
_entity.pdbx_description
1 polymer ?
#
loop_
_entity_poly.entity_id
_entity_poly.type
_entity_poly.pdbx_seq_one_letter_code
_entity_poly.pdbx_strand_id
1 'polypeptide(L)'
;MLVIITTLTALPPPAAAQSCSSSLSQLSVCTPFVVPGVGGTAQPPNADCCAALKGVVAGCACSTLNIISRLPTSCGLPPVSCNGESRF
;
A
#
# COMPACT_ATOMS: atom_id res chain seq x y z
N MET A 1 29.96 -34.11 15.13
CA MET A 1 29.21 -32.85 14.99
C MET A 1 27.88 -33.15 14.31
N LEU A 2 26.76 -32.93 14.98
CA LEU A 2 25.42 -33.08 14.39
C LEU A 2 25.05 -31.71 13.78
N VAL A 3 24.87 -31.62 12.46
CA VAL A 3 24.47 -30.39 11.78
C VAL A 3 22.95 -30.42 11.61
N ILE A 4 22.24 -29.63 12.41
CA ILE A 4 20.78 -29.53 12.36
C ILE A 4 20.45 -28.57 11.21
N ILE A 5 20.04 -29.11 10.06
CA ILE A 5 19.59 -28.31 8.92
C ILE A 5 18.16 -27.88 9.21
N THR A 6 17.97 -26.71 9.82
CA THR A 6 16.66 -26.09 9.94
C THR A 6 16.23 -25.63 8.55
N THR A 7 15.41 -26.43 7.88
CA THR A 7 14.67 -25.96 6.71
C THR A 7 13.75 -24.84 7.19
N LEU A 8 14.07 -23.60 6.80
CA LEU A 8 13.17 -22.48 6.96
C LEU A 8 11.95 -22.78 6.07
N THR A 9 10.94 -23.45 6.62
CA THR A 9 9.64 -23.56 5.97
C THR A 9 9.03 -22.17 6.03
N ALA A 10 9.29 -21.36 5.00
CA ALA A 10 8.58 -20.12 4.80
C ALA A 10 7.09 -20.49 4.72
N LEU A 11 6.34 -20.19 5.79
CA LEU A 11 4.90 -20.33 5.77
C LEU A 11 4.42 -19.56 4.54
N PRO A 12 3.63 -20.18 3.65
CA PRO A 12 3.09 -19.44 2.51
C PRO A 12 2.39 -18.21 3.09
N PRO A 13 2.71 -17.00 2.60
CA PRO A 13 1.96 -15.82 3.00
C PRO A 13 0.49 -16.16 2.81
N PRO A 14 -0.39 -15.79 3.77
CA PRO A 14 -1.80 -16.16 3.67
C PRO A 14 -2.26 -15.79 2.27
N ALA A 15 -3.04 -16.64 1.58
CA ALA A 15 -3.45 -16.37 0.20
C ALA A 15 -4.03 -14.95 0.03
N ALA A 16 -4.64 -14.43 1.10
CA ALA A 16 -5.06 -13.03 1.23
C ALA A 16 -3.94 -11.99 1.09
N ALA A 17 -2.72 -12.23 1.60
CA ALA A 17 -1.55 -11.36 1.44
C ALA A 17 -0.98 -11.38 0.02
N GLN A 18 -1.03 -12.51 -0.68
CA GLN A 18 -0.62 -12.59 -2.10
C GLN A 18 -1.63 -11.89 -3.01
N SER A 19 -2.92 -12.06 -2.72
CA SER A 19 -3.98 -11.30 -3.39
C SER A 19 -3.88 -9.81 -3.07
N CYS A 20 -3.52 -9.46 -1.83
CA CYS A 20 -3.32 -8.09 -1.39
C CYS A 20 -2.18 -7.39 -2.15
N SER A 21 -1.01 -8.02 -2.26
CA SER A 21 0.13 -7.44 -2.99
C SER A 21 -0.14 -7.28 -4.48
N SER A 22 -0.82 -8.25 -5.10
CA SER A 22 -1.23 -8.17 -6.50
C SER A 22 -2.29 -7.08 -6.74
N SER A 23 -3.30 -6.96 -5.88
CA SER A 23 -4.28 -5.88 -5.92
C SER A 23 -3.63 -4.52 -5.70
N LEU A 24 -2.71 -4.38 -4.74
CA LEU A 24 -1.96 -3.13 -4.49
C LEU A 24 -1.09 -2.73 -5.67
N SER A 25 -0.47 -3.69 -6.36
CA SER A 25 0.33 -3.43 -7.55
C SER A 25 -0.49 -2.82 -8.69
N GLN A 26 -1.78 -3.18 -8.78
CA GLN A 26 -2.69 -2.59 -9.77
C GLN A 26 -3.02 -1.12 -9.49
N LEU A 27 -2.90 -0.61 -8.25
CA LEU A 27 -3.06 0.82 -7.96
C LEU A 27 -1.91 1.68 -8.50
N SER A 28 -0.87 1.08 -9.06
CA SER A 28 0.16 1.83 -9.76
C SER A 28 -0.40 2.73 -10.87
N VAL A 29 -1.51 2.34 -11.52
CA VAL A 29 -2.22 3.19 -12.50
C VAL A 29 -2.81 4.48 -11.90
N CYS A 30 -3.02 4.51 -10.59
CA CYS A 30 -3.51 5.68 -9.86
C CYS A 30 -2.41 6.69 -9.50
N THR A 31 -1.12 6.38 -9.73
CA THR A 31 0.01 7.27 -9.39
C THR A 31 -0.15 8.73 -9.81
N PRO A 32 -0.55 9.08 -11.05
CA PRO A 32 -0.67 10.49 -11.45
C PRO A 32 -1.77 11.26 -10.70
N PHE A 33 -2.73 10.55 -10.09
CA PHE A 33 -3.85 11.15 -9.35
C PHE A 33 -3.58 11.30 -7.86
N VAL A 34 -2.58 10.60 -7.30
CA VAL A 34 -2.28 10.60 -5.85
C VAL A 34 -1.09 11.48 -5.49
N VAL A 35 -0.41 12.07 -6.48
CA VAL A 35 0.73 12.96 -6.23
C VAL A 35 0.22 14.41 -6.04
N PRO A 36 0.47 15.02 -4.86
CA PRO A 36 0.11 16.42 -4.60
C PRO A 36 0.76 17.37 -5.63
N GLY A 37 0.02 18.36 -6.11
CA GLY A 37 0.51 19.35 -7.07
C GLY A 37 0.45 18.94 -8.55
N VAL A 38 0.29 17.64 -8.87
CA VAL A 38 -0.05 17.17 -10.23
C VAL A 38 -1.51 16.71 -10.33
N GLY A 39 -2.11 16.25 -9.23
CA GLY A 39 -3.55 15.99 -9.10
C GLY A 39 -4.41 17.23 -8.80
N GLY A 40 -3.84 18.43 -8.97
CA GLY A 40 -4.51 19.72 -8.67
C GLY A 40 -5.50 20.20 -9.72
N THR A 41 -5.67 19.48 -10.83
CA THR A 41 -6.76 19.74 -11.76
C THR A 41 -7.90 18.77 -11.43
N ALA A 42 -9.09 19.31 -11.21
CA ALA A 42 -10.36 18.64 -10.90
C ALA A 42 -10.84 17.61 -11.97
N GLN A 43 -9.95 16.75 -12.45
CA GLN A 43 -10.25 15.67 -13.37
C GLN A 43 -10.47 14.40 -12.55
N PRO A 44 -11.63 13.73 -12.69
CA PRO A 44 -11.86 12.46 -12.03
C PRO A 44 -10.77 11.44 -12.41
N PRO A 45 -10.42 10.52 -11.50
CA PRO A 45 -9.52 9.41 -11.81
C PRO A 45 -10.03 8.66 -13.04
N ASN A 46 -9.11 8.19 -13.88
CA ASN A 46 -9.48 7.40 -15.05
C ASN A 46 -10.27 6.14 -14.64
N ALA A 47 -11.07 5.59 -15.56
CA ALA A 47 -11.92 4.44 -15.28
C ALA A 47 -11.11 3.21 -14.83
N ASP A 48 -9.87 3.08 -15.31
CA ASP A 48 -8.95 1.99 -14.98
C ASP A 48 -8.51 2.04 -13.50
N CYS A 49 -8.12 3.22 -13.00
CA CYS A 49 -7.80 3.46 -11.60
C CYS A 49 -9.00 3.17 -10.69
N CYS A 50 -10.20 3.61 -11.08
CA CYS A 50 -11.44 3.28 -10.36
C CYS A 50 -11.74 1.78 -10.37
N ALA A 51 -11.48 1.07 -11.47
CA ALA A 51 -11.66 -0.37 -11.56
C ALA A 51 -10.63 -1.13 -10.70
N ALA A 52 -9.37 -0.71 -10.74
CA ALA A 52 -8.30 -1.24 -9.89
C ALA A 52 -8.62 -1.05 -8.41
N LEU A 53 -9.09 0.14 -8.02
CA LEU A 53 -9.55 0.45 -6.66
C LEU A 53 -10.67 -0.47 -6.18
N LYS A 54 -11.66 -0.78 -7.04
CA LYS A 54 -12.73 -1.73 -6.73
C LYS A 54 -12.24 -3.16 -6.53
N GLY A 55 -11.13 -3.54 -7.17
CA GLY A 55 -10.49 -4.84 -7.02
C GLY A 55 -9.65 -5.00 -5.75
N VAL A 56 -9.50 -3.94 -4.94
CA VAL A 56 -8.76 -4.00 -3.67
C VAL A 56 -9.66 -4.44 -2.54
N VAL A 57 -9.20 -5.44 -1.79
CA VAL A 57 -9.86 -5.83 -0.55
C VAL A 57 -9.65 -4.74 0.50
N ALA A 58 -10.72 -4.12 0.99
CA ALA A 58 -10.66 -2.99 1.93
C ALA A 58 -9.80 -3.28 3.17
N GLY A 59 -9.84 -4.51 3.71
CA GLY A 59 -9.02 -4.91 4.85
C GLY A 59 -7.51 -4.92 4.56
N CYS A 60 -7.12 -5.31 3.34
CA CYS A 60 -5.73 -5.25 2.88
C CYS A 60 -5.26 -3.79 2.77
N ALA A 61 -6.07 -2.92 2.15
CA ALA A 61 -5.76 -1.51 2.02
C ALA A 61 -5.53 -0.83 3.38
N CYS A 62 -6.44 -1.03 4.34
CA CYS A 62 -6.31 -0.46 5.68
C CYS A 62 -5.05 -0.95 6.41
N SER A 63 -4.73 -2.25 6.31
CA SER A 63 -3.56 -2.82 6.96
C SER A 63 -2.26 -2.27 6.35
N THR A 64 -2.19 -2.20 5.02
CA THR A 64 -1.06 -1.61 4.30
C THR A 64 -0.86 -0.13 4.64
N LEU A 65 -1.92 0.67 4.65
CA LEU A 65 -1.85 2.08 5.04
C LEU A 65 -1.35 2.26 6.48
N ASN A 66 -1.73 1.38 7.39
CA ASN A 66 -1.23 1.40 8.77
C ASN A 66 0.27 1.08 8.85
N ILE A 67 0.76 0.16 8.01
CA ILE A 67 2.18 -0.17 7.94
C ILE A 67 2.96 1.00 7.34
N ILE A 68 2.45 1.59 6.24
CA ILE A 68 3.06 2.76 5.57
C ILE A 68 3.18 3.97 6.48
N SER A 69 2.20 4.23 7.36
CA SER A 69 2.31 5.35 8.29
C SER A 69 3.37 5.16 9.37
N ARG A 70 3.75 3.90 9.67
CA ARG A 70 4.79 3.55 10.67
C ARG A 70 6.16 3.27 10.06
N LEU A 71 6.22 3.02 8.75
CA LEU A 71 7.44 2.79 7.99
C LEU A 71 8.49 3.90 8.17
N PRO A 72 8.15 5.20 8.11
CA PRO A 72 9.11 6.29 8.32
C PRO A 72 9.80 6.16 9.67
N THR A 73 9.03 6.00 10.74
CA THR A 73 9.55 5.82 12.10
C THR A 73 10.42 4.57 12.21
N SER A 74 10.03 3.47 11.54
CA SER A 74 10.80 2.22 11.51
C SER A 74 12.14 2.37 10.76
N CYS A 75 12.21 3.31 9.81
CA CYS A 75 13.42 3.66 9.07
C CYS A 75 14.23 4.79 9.75
N GLY A 76 13.82 5.28 10.92
CA GLY A 76 14.49 6.40 11.62
C GLY A 76 14.20 7.78 11.01
N LEU A 77 13.20 7.89 10.13
CA LEU A 77 12.71 9.15 9.60
C LEU A 77 11.71 9.80 10.58
N PRO A 78 11.55 11.13 10.54
CA PRO A 78 10.51 11.81 11.29
C PRO A 78 9.11 11.25 10.94
N PRO A 79 8.21 11.14 11.91
CA PRO A 79 6.88 10.58 11.69
C PRO A 79 6.09 11.47 10.73
N VAL A 80 5.47 10.83 9.74
CA VAL A 80 4.52 11.52 8.85
C VAL A 80 3.22 11.75 9.62
N SER A 81 2.98 12.99 10.02
CA SER A 81 1.68 13.40 10.55
C SER A 81 0.85 13.91 9.38
N CYS A 82 -0.05 13.07 8.87
CA CYS A 82 -1.09 13.49 7.93
C CYS A 82 -2.12 14.35 8.65
N ASN A 83 -1.71 15.50 9.21
CA ASN A 83 -2.64 16.54 9.62
C ASN A 83 -3.10 17.19 8.32
N GLY A 84 -4.34 16.93 7.93
CA GLY A 84 -4.87 17.37 6.66
C GLY A 84 -4.67 18.86 6.49
N GLU A 85 -3.89 19.25 5.49
CA GLU A 85 -4.15 20.50 4.79
C GLU A 85 -5.45 20.32 3.97
N SER A 86 -6.53 20.09 4.71
CA SER A 86 -7.90 20.26 4.27
C SER A 86 -8.20 21.75 4.40
N ARG A 87 -7.61 22.57 3.53
CA ARG A 87 -8.04 23.96 3.39
C ARG A 87 -8.30 24.30 1.93
N PHE A 88 -9.60 24.22 1.63
CA PHE A 88 -10.40 24.78 0.54
C PHE A 88 -10.53 23.93 -0.72
#